data_AF-A0A2G6G615-F1
#
_entry.id   AF-A0A2G6G615-F1
#
_cell.length_a   1.000
_cell.length_b   1.000
_cell.length_c   1.000
_cell.angle_alpha   90.00
_cell.angle_beta   90.00
_cell.angle_gamma   90.00
#
_symmetry.space_group_name_H-M   'P 1'
#
loop_
_entity.id
_entity.type
_entity.pdbx_description
1 polymer ?
#
loop_
_entity_poly.entity_id
_entity_poly.type
_entity_poly.pdbx_seq_one_letter_code
_entity_poly.pdbx_strand_id
1 'polypeptide(L)' 'MLDPKLLEILACPQCRQAVVPDEKHQWLYCNRCAVRYRVEGEIPIMLPDEAEKVPGTAGSHREGK' A
#
# COMPACT_ATOMS: atom_id res chain seq x y z
N MET A 1 -7.35 5.54 -22.56
CA MET A 1 -7.29 6.28 -21.28
C MET A 1 -7.76 5.32 -20.21
N LEU A 2 -6.94 5.04 -19.19
CA LEU A 2 -7.42 4.25 -18.05
C LEU A 2 -8.31 5.15 -17.18
N ASP A 3 -9.50 4.64 -16.84
CA ASP A 3 -10.51 5.36 -16.08
C ASP A 3 -10.00 5.80 -14.69
N PRO A 4 -10.22 7.06 -14.27
CA PRO A 4 -9.82 7.56 -12.94
C PRO A 4 -10.49 6.78 -11.80
N LYS A 5 -11.66 6.18 -12.06
CA LYS A 5 -12.33 5.23 -11.15
C LYS A 5 -11.52 3.98 -10.86
N LEU A 6 -10.59 3.57 -11.74
CA LEU A 6 -9.73 2.40 -11.53
C LEU A 6 -8.56 2.72 -10.58
N LEU A 7 -8.06 3.96 -10.60
CA LEU A 7 -7.00 4.45 -9.71
C LEU A 7 -7.48 4.61 -8.26
N GLU A 8 -8.77 4.92 -8.05
CA GLU A 8 -9.43 4.91 -6.74
C GLU A 8 -9.58 3.48 -6.13
N ILE A 9 -9.32 2.42 -6.89
CA ILE A 9 -9.46 1.01 -6.46
C ILE A 9 -8.20 0.50 -5.74
N LEU A 10 -7.06 1.19 -5.86
CA LEU A 10 -5.81 0.70 -5.28
C LEU A 10 -5.92 0.65 -3.75
N ALA A 11 -6.10 -0.57 -3.28
CA ALA A 11 -6.31 -0.91 -1.88
C ALA A 11 -5.22 -1.87 -1.44
N CYS A 12 -4.77 -1.72 -0.19
CA CYS A 12 -3.80 -2.59 0.42
C CYS A 12 -4.26 -4.06 0.31
N PRO A 13 -3.42 -4.98 -0.20
CA PRO A 13 -3.79 -6.39 -0.40
C PRO A 13 -4.13 -7.09 0.92
N GLN A 14 -3.60 -6.61 2.05
CA GLN A 14 -3.80 -7.22 3.37
C GLN A 14 -5.12 -6.79 4.02
N CYS A 15 -5.43 -5.49 4.00
CA CYS A 15 -6.56 -4.95 4.77
C CYS A 15 -7.67 -4.30 3.91
N ARG A 16 -7.49 -4.26 2.59
CA ARG A 16 -8.42 -3.71 1.60
C ARG A 16 -8.79 -2.24 1.85
N GLN A 17 -7.92 -1.49 2.52
CA GLN A 17 -8.06 -0.03 2.70
C GLN A 17 -7.22 0.72 1.67
N ALA A 18 -7.58 1.97 1.38
CA ALA A 18 -6.85 2.82 0.47
C ALA A 18 -5.36 2.94 0.85
N VAL A 19 -4.49 2.98 -0.16
CA VAL A 19 -3.07 3.29 -0.01
C VAL A 19 -2.77 4.70 -0.53
N VAL A 20 -1.72 5.32 0.01
CA VAL A 20 -1.32 6.69 -0.32
C VAL A 20 0.07 6.67 -0.94
N PRO A 21 0.28 7.23 -2.15
CA PRO A 21 1.62 7.33 -2.72
C PRO A 21 2.49 8.37 -1.99
N ASP A 22 3.80 8.18 -2.05
CA ASP A 22 4.76 9.20 -1.65
C ASP A 22 4.87 10.32 -2.71
N GLU A 23 5.53 11.43 -2.36
CA GLU A 23 5.70 12.59 -3.26
C GLU A 23 6.37 12.23 -4.60
N LYS A 24 7.22 11.20 -4.61
CA LYS A 24 7.92 10.70 -5.80
C LYS A 24 7.23 9.51 -6.48
N HIS A 25 6.10 9.04 -5.97
CA HIS A 25 5.38 7.84 -6.45
C HIS A 25 6.24 6.56 -6.53
N GLN A 26 7.28 6.45 -5.71
CA GLN A 26 8.13 5.27 -5.56
C GLN A 26 7.61 4.29 -4.51
N TRP A 27 6.73 4.75 -3.63
CA TRP A 27 6.15 3.94 -2.55
C TRP A 27 4.65 4.18 -2.41
N LEU A 28 3.92 3.12 -2.05
CA LEU A 28 2.51 3.16 -1.65
C LEU A 28 2.40 2.78 -0.17
N TYR A 29 1.93 3.71 0.66
CA TYR A 29 1.80 3.54 2.10
C TYR A 29 0.40 3.08 2.48
N CYS A 30 0.32 2.10 3.38
CA CYS A 30 -0.91 1.73 4.08
C CYS A 30 -0.81 2.13 5.56
N ASN A 31 -1.54 3.18 5.94
CA ASN A 31 -1.55 3.68 7.33
C ASN A 31 -2.14 2.67 8.33
N ARG A 32 -3.09 1.83 7.88
CA ARG A 32 -3.73 0.81 8.76
C ARG A 32 -2.80 -0.35 9.08
N CYS A 33 -2.08 -0.86 8.08
CA CYS A 33 -1.13 -1.96 8.26
C CYS A 33 0.25 -1.47 8.75
N ALA A 34 0.53 -0.16 8.64
CA ALA A 34 1.84 0.41 8.91
C ALA A 34 2.94 -0.23 8.04
N VAL A 35 2.60 -0.44 6.76
CA VAL A 35 3.51 -0.97 5.73
C VAL A 35 3.56 -0.05 4.52
N ARG A 36 4.60 -0.23 3.70
CA ARG A 36 4.78 0.39 2.40
C ARG A 36 5.08 -0.68 1.35
N TYR A 37 4.60 -0.44 0.13
CA TYR A 37 4.87 -1.25 -1.05
C TYR A 37 5.72 -0.43 -2.02
N ARG A 38 6.75 -1.02 -2.62
CA ARG A 38 7.59 -0.35 -3.62
C ARG A 38 6.89 -0.27 -4.98
N VAL A 39 7.24 0.75 -5.75
CA VAL A 39 6.84 0.93 -7.14
C VAL A 39 8.09 0.83 -8.01
N GLU A 40 8.09 -0.11 -8.95
CA GLU A 40 9.19 -0.31 -9.89
C GLU A 40 8.76 0.17 -11.29
N GLY A 41 9.32 1.30 -11.72
CA GLY A 41 8.88 1.99 -12.93
C GLY A 41 7.47 2.56 -12.73
N GLU A 42 6.48 1.89 -13.30
CA GLU A 42 5.05 2.24 -13.20
C GLU A 42 4.22 1.08 -12.62
N ILE A 43 4.87 0.02 -12.11
CA ILE A 43 4.21 -1.19 -11.61
C ILE A 43 4.36 -1.25 -10.08
N PRO A 44 3.27 -1.14 -9.30
CA PRO A 44 3.31 -1.28 -7.86
C PRO A 44 3.42 -2.75 -7.45
N ILE A 45 4.44 -3.09 -6.66
CA ILE A 45 4.66 -4.45 -6.14
C ILE A 45 3.85 -4.62 -4.85
N MET A 46 2.53 -4.81 -5.00
CA MET A 46 1.58 -4.97 -3.89
C MET A 46 1.41 -6.43 -3.46
N LEU A 47 2.53 -7.10 -3.18
CA LEU A 47 2.53 -8.46 -2.63
C LEU A 47 2.66 -8.40 -1.10
N PRO A 48 1.87 -9.16 -0.33
CA PRO A 48 1.97 -9.18 1.13
C PRO A 48 3.38 -9.52 1.66
N ASP A 49 4.10 -10.42 0.98
CA ASP A 49 5.46 -10.84 1.34
C ASP A 49 6.53 -9.77 1.06
N GLU A 50 6.27 -8.86 0.13
CA GLU A 50 7.15 -7.74 -0.23
C GLU A 50 6.84 -6.47 0.58
N ALA A 51 5.86 -6.52 1.49
CA ALA A 51 5.44 -5.38 2.28
C ALA A 51 6.50 -5.00 3.33
N GLU A 52 7.00 -3.77 3.29
CA GLU A 52 7.98 -3.27 4.26
C GLU A 52 7.32 -2.49 5.39
N LYS A 53 7.72 -2.74 6.63
CA LYS A 53 7.26 -1.95 7.79
C LYS A 53 7.75 -0.51 7.66
N VAL A 54 6.86 0.45 7.91
CA VAL A 54 7.25 1.87 7.97
C VAL A 54 7.95 2.13 9.31
N PRO A 55 9.25 2.50 9.33
CA PRO A 55 9.98 2.74 10.58
C PRO A 55 9.32 3.88 11.37
N GLY A 56 9.09 3.64 12.66
CA GLY A 56 8.42 4.59 13.56
C GLY A 56 6.90 4.42 13.72
N THR A 57 6.31 3.41 13.07
CA THR A 57 4.87 3.09 13.24
C THR A 57 4.70 1.72 13.89
N ALA A 58 4.13 1.68 15.10
CA ALA A 58 3.81 0.44 15.79
C ALA A 58 2.57 -0.21 15.14
N GLY A 59 2.78 -0.92 14.02
CA GLY A 59 1.71 -1.60 13.29
C GLY A 59 1.13 -2.78 14.06
N SER A 60 -0.08 -2.60 14.62
CA SER A 60 -0.89 -3.64 15.28
C SER A 60 -1.88 -4.22 14.28
N HIS A 61 -1.45 -5.22 13.52
CA HIS A 61 -2.38 -6.03 12.71
C HIS A 61 -2.89 -7.17 13.60
N ARG A 62 -4.08 -6.99 14.19
CA ARG A 62 -4.90 -8.13 14.66
C ARG A 62 -5.85 -8.47 13.52
N GLU A 63 -5.51 -9.51 12.78
CA GLU A 63 -6.44 -10.17 11.86
C GLU A 63 -7.71 -10.60 12.62
N GLY A 64 -8.83 -9.99 12.25
CA GLY A 64 -10.15 -10.46 12.62
C GLY A 64 -10.44 -11.76 11.89
N LYS A 65 -10.82 -12.76 12.69
CA LYS A 65 -11.32 -14.10 12.36
C LYS A 65 -12.37 -14.11 11.24
#